data_AF-A0A397W4M8-F1
#
_entry.id   AF-A0A397W4M8-F1
#
_cell.length_a   1.000
_cell.length_b   1.000
_cell.length_c   1.000
_cell.angle_alpha   90.00
_cell.angle_beta   90.00
_cell.angle_gamma   90.00
#
_symmetry.space_group_name_H-M   'P 1'
#
loop_
_entity.id
_entity.type
_entity.pdbx_description
1 polymer ?
#
loop_
_entity_poly.entity_id
_entity_poly.type
_entity_poly.pdbx_seq_one_letter_code
_entity_poly.pdbx_strand_id
1 'polypeptide(L)'
;MHLKFGSHYLKREFYFDVHPPLGKMLVGLAGLLAGNNTDVNYGFMRIFFAPFSDWMVPLAYFTAIELDFSHHAMILAILIVLLNTAYLCISHFILLDSMLLFFTFTTLFFLTKFHNQRYNSFFIDWWLWLILTRVSIGCVTSVKWVGLFATALVGLYNIEYLWDKFGDLSMPKTVYFKHLIARIICLIILPIQIYMLCFAIHFAILYRSGLGDVQMSSLFQAGLHGNNFYGNPIDLAYSSKFILKNMEYGGGLLHSHVQTYPSGSKQQQVTCYHHRDANNDWFIKKIREESEENKEEKILNFNYDLLENTPRIRANTTRLRFCHKILDCYLQAANAVLPQWGFKQIEVTCDKKNNLSDSFTHWNVEHHWNDKLPPGGSSHYRTLFLHNFWHLNVAIYTSNNALIPDPDKKDILTSHPLQWPLLQVGIQICGWDDKAIKYYLLINPIVCKICLIRWLLHFMPFFIMGCVTYLHHYFSALYFSILMCAFVLDHLTSSCNQITKHIVFGISYLAVILVFWYFKDIAFEFDYPSIELKGRQWVSS
;
A
#
# COMPACT_ATOMS: atom_id res chain seq x y z
N MET A 1 8.35 12.68 -4.85
CA MET A 1 7.99 11.31 -5.27
C MET A 1 6.48 11.18 -5.54
N HIS A 2 5.59 11.50 -4.61
CA HIS A 2 4.12 11.30 -4.77
C HIS A 2 3.46 12.09 -5.91
N LEU A 3 4.00 13.26 -6.28
CA LEU A 3 3.58 14.01 -7.47
C LEU A 3 3.67 13.19 -8.77
N LYS A 4 4.64 12.27 -8.88
CA LYS A 4 4.75 11.38 -10.05
C LYS A 4 3.54 10.45 -10.14
N PHE A 5 3.06 9.93 -9.01
CA PHE A 5 1.85 9.10 -8.95
C PHE A 5 0.59 9.90 -9.29
N GLY A 6 0.49 11.15 -8.83
CA GLY A 6 -0.57 12.07 -9.26
C GLY A 6 -0.60 12.27 -10.78
N SER A 7 0.58 12.44 -11.40
CA SER A 7 0.72 12.58 -12.85
C SER A 7 0.24 11.35 -13.62
N HIS A 8 0.47 10.13 -13.12
CA HIS A 8 -0.05 8.92 -13.76
C HIS A 8 -1.58 8.88 -13.80
N TYR A 9 -2.28 9.38 -12.78
CA TYR A 9 -3.74 9.53 -12.82
C TYR A 9 -4.20 10.53 -13.89
N LEU A 10 -3.49 11.65 -14.06
CA LEU A 10 -3.79 12.63 -15.11
C LEU A 10 -3.57 12.06 -16.51
N LYS A 11 -2.48 11.29 -16.70
CA LYS A 11 -2.17 10.60 -17.97
C LYS A 11 -3.04 9.36 -18.20
N ARG A 12 -3.76 8.89 -17.18
CA ARG A 12 -4.54 7.65 -17.15
C ARG A 12 -3.68 6.39 -17.39
N GLU A 13 -2.40 6.47 -17.04
CA GLU A 13 -1.41 5.40 -17.20
C GLU A 13 -1.34 4.54 -15.93
N PHE A 14 -1.44 3.24 -16.10
CA PHE A 14 -1.32 2.29 -15.00
C PHE A 14 0.08 2.30 -14.40
N TYR A 15 0.14 2.30 -13.06
CA TYR A 15 1.37 2.23 -12.31
C TYR A 15 1.19 1.32 -11.10
N PHE A 16 2.30 0.83 -10.57
CA PHE A 16 2.33 0.03 -9.36
C PHE A 16 2.99 0.81 -8.23
N ASP A 17 2.45 0.70 -7.01
CA ASP A 17 3.07 1.23 -5.80
C ASP A 17 2.60 0.45 -4.56
N VAL A 18 3.40 0.49 -3.50
CA VAL A 18 3.21 -0.24 -2.23
C VAL A 18 2.08 0.29 -1.33
N HIS A 19 1.55 1.48 -1.61
CA HIS A 19 0.46 2.06 -0.84
C HIS A 19 -0.91 1.92 -1.53
N PRO A 20 -2.00 1.78 -0.77
CA PRO A 20 -3.36 1.87 -1.31
C PRO A 20 -3.64 3.20 -2.05
N PRO A 21 -4.69 3.26 -2.91
CA PRO A 21 -4.78 4.31 -3.92
C PRO A 21 -5.39 5.64 -3.44
N LEU A 22 -6.16 5.69 -2.34
CA LEU A 22 -6.98 6.88 -1.99
C LEU A 22 -6.16 8.16 -1.89
N GLY A 23 -5.06 8.13 -1.13
CA GLY A 23 -4.26 9.33 -0.94
C GLY A 23 -3.63 9.81 -2.25
N LYS A 24 -3.20 8.90 -3.13
CA LYS A 24 -2.63 9.26 -4.44
C LYS A 24 -3.70 9.73 -5.43
N MET A 25 -4.92 9.18 -5.34
CA MET A 25 -6.07 9.67 -6.12
C MET A 25 -6.40 11.11 -5.73
N LEU A 26 -6.33 11.45 -4.44
CA LEU A 26 -6.48 12.84 -3.97
C LEU A 26 -5.34 13.75 -4.48
N VAL A 27 -4.10 13.25 -4.55
CA VAL A 27 -2.99 13.96 -5.23
C VAL A 27 -3.27 14.18 -6.72
N GLY A 28 -3.83 13.17 -7.40
CA GLY A 28 -4.27 13.30 -8.80
C GLY A 28 -5.40 14.32 -8.96
N LEU A 29 -6.38 14.34 -8.05
CA LEU A 29 -7.46 15.32 -8.02
C LEU A 29 -6.94 16.74 -7.79
N ALA A 30 -6.01 16.92 -6.85
CA ALA A 30 -5.36 18.21 -6.61
C ALA A 30 -4.61 18.69 -7.87
N GLY A 31 -3.93 17.78 -8.56
CA GLY A 31 -3.26 18.07 -9.82
C GLY A 31 -4.22 18.45 -10.94
N LEU A 32 -5.38 17.80 -11.01
CA LEU A 32 -6.44 18.13 -11.98
C LEU A 32 -7.01 19.53 -11.73
N LEU A 33 -7.23 19.88 -10.46
CA LEU A 33 -7.73 21.18 -10.04
C LEU A 33 -6.67 22.30 -10.20
N ALA A 34 -5.38 21.97 -10.16
CA ALA A 34 -4.27 22.91 -10.27
C ALA A 34 -4.04 23.46 -11.69
N GLY A 35 -4.66 22.88 -12.73
CA GLY A 35 -4.53 23.32 -14.13
C GLY A 35 -3.48 22.56 -14.94
N ASN A 36 -3.54 22.76 -16.27
CA ASN A 36 -3.00 21.96 -17.38
C ASN A 36 -1.64 21.25 -17.23
N ASN A 37 -1.53 20.12 -17.95
CA ASN A 37 -0.44 19.13 -18.02
C ASN A 37 1.01 19.65 -18.22
N THR A 38 1.22 20.94 -18.55
CA THR A 38 2.54 21.50 -18.86
C THR A 38 3.16 22.29 -17.70
N ASP A 39 2.35 23.02 -16.92
CA ASP A 39 2.82 23.84 -15.79
C ASP A 39 1.97 23.57 -14.55
N VAL A 40 2.43 22.61 -13.72
CA VAL A 40 1.73 22.24 -12.49
C VAL A 40 1.92 23.33 -11.45
N ASN A 41 0.83 23.98 -11.04
CA ASN A 41 0.87 24.95 -9.95
C ASN A 41 1.02 24.23 -8.59
N TYR A 42 2.28 24.01 -8.18
CA TYR A 42 2.61 23.38 -6.90
C TYR A 42 2.09 24.18 -5.69
N GLY A 43 1.98 25.51 -5.81
CA GLY A 43 1.43 26.36 -4.75
C GLY A 43 -0.03 26.01 -4.47
N PHE A 44 -0.85 25.90 -5.52
CA PHE A 44 -2.25 25.48 -5.39
C PHE A 44 -2.36 24.07 -4.78
N MET A 45 -1.53 23.12 -5.23
CA MET A 45 -1.55 21.76 -4.67
C MET A 45 -1.20 21.74 -3.18
N ARG A 46 -0.23 22.55 -2.73
CA ARG A 46 0.08 22.69 -1.30
C ARG A 46 -1.10 23.27 -0.52
N ILE A 47 -1.75 24.31 -1.05
CA ILE A 47 -2.96 24.90 -0.44
C ILE A 47 -4.11 23.87 -0.35
N PHE A 48 -4.26 23.01 -1.35
CA PHE A 48 -5.26 21.94 -1.32
C PHE A 48 -5.02 20.93 -0.19
N PHE A 49 -3.76 20.66 0.17
CA PHE A 49 -3.40 19.71 1.23
C PHE A 49 -3.27 20.31 2.63
N ALA A 50 -3.07 21.63 2.75
CA ALA A 50 -2.99 22.32 4.03
C ALA A 50 -4.21 22.03 4.96
N PRO A 51 -5.48 22.05 4.47
CA PRO A 51 -6.64 21.76 5.32
C PRO A 51 -6.59 20.40 6.03
N PHE A 52 -6.01 19.37 5.42
CA PHE A 52 -5.91 18.05 6.08
C PHE A 52 -5.04 18.12 7.34
N SER A 53 -4.03 18.99 7.35
CA SER A 53 -3.17 19.18 8.51
C SER A 53 -3.74 20.20 9.48
N ASP A 54 -4.30 21.30 8.97
CA ASP A 54 -4.84 22.38 9.81
C ASP A 54 -6.03 21.90 10.65
N TRP A 55 -6.88 21.02 10.10
CA TRP A 55 -7.98 20.42 10.84
C TRP A 55 -7.55 19.46 11.95
N MET A 56 -6.29 19.01 11.98
CA MET A 56 -5.78 18.18 13.08
C MET A 56 -5.87 18.90 14.42
N VAL A 57 -5.66 20.22 14.46
CA VAL A 57 -5.68 21.01 15.70
C VAL A 57 -7.11 21.12 16.27
N PRO A 58 -8.14 21.57 15.51
CA PRO A 58 -9.53 21.52 15.98
C PRO A 58 -9.99 20.12 16.35
N LEU A 59 -9.61 19.08 15.58
CA LEU A 59 -9.97 17.70 15.89
C LEU A 59 -9.37 17.24 17.22
N ALA A 60 -8.13 17.63 17.53
CA ALA A 60 -7.52 17.35 18.82
C ALA A 60 -8.25 18.06 19.98
N TYR A 61 -8.66 19.32 19.79
CA TYR A 61 -9.48 20.05 20.77
C TYR A 61 -10.82 19.35 21.04
N PHE A 62 -11.59 19.05 19.98
CA PHE A 62 -12.87 18.37 20.15
C PHE A 62 -12.70 16.96 20.73
N THR A 63 -11.63 16.25 20.36
CA THR A 63 -11.34 14.94 20.97
C THR A 63 -11.07 15.07 22.47
N ALA A 64 -10.30 16.09 22.89
CA ALA A 64 -10.01 16.32 24.31
C ALA A 64 -11.27 16.69 25.11
N ILE A 65 -12.19 17.47 24.53
CA ILE A 65 -13.50 17.75 25.14
C ILE A 65 -14.29 16.46 25.34
N GLU A 66 -14.37 15.61 24.32
CA GLU A 66 -15.11 14.35 24.40
C GLU A 66 -14.47 13.32 25.34
N LEU A 67 -13.21 13.51 25.71
CA LEU A 67 -12.51 12.69 26.71
C LEU A 67 -12.60 13.27 28.13
N ASP A 68 -13.41 14.32 28.33
CA ASP A 68 -13.59 15.03 29.62
C ASP A 68 -12.26 15.53 30.22
N PHE A 69 -11.35 16.01 29.37
CA PHE A 69 -10.08 16.57 29.85
C PHE A 69 -10.33 17.86 30.65
N SER A 70 -9.53 18.09 31.69
CA SER A 70 -9.56 19.39 32.36
C SER A 70 -9.14 20.50 31.41
N HIS A 71 -9.61 21.73 31.67
CA HIS A 71 -9.30 22.90 30.84
C HIS A 71 -7.78 23.08 30.61
N HIS A 72 -6.96 22.74 31.61
CA HIS A 72 -5.51 22.84 31.51
C HIS A 72 -4.90 21.73 30.65
N ALA A 73 -5.34 20.48 30.86
CA ALA A 73 -4.91 19.34 30.06
C ALA A 73 -5.25 19.53 28.57
N MET A 74 -6.45 20.04 28.30
CA MET A 74 -6.94 20.35 26.98
C MET A 74 -6.07 21.40 26.28
N ILE A 75 -5.80 22.54 26.93
CA ILE A 75 -4.92 23.58 26.38
C ILE A 75 -3.53 23.01 26.10
N LEU A 76 -2.97 22.22 27.02
CA LEU A 76 -1.66 21.59 26.83
C LEU A 76 -1.63 20.70 25.58
N ALA A 77 -2.61 19.80 25.45
CA ALA A 77 -2.68 18.88 24.32
C ALA A 77 -2.74 19.62 22.98
N ILE A 78 -3.57 20.67 22.90
CA ILE A 78 -3.73 21.48 21.68
C ILE A 78 -2.47 22.26 21.38
N LEU A 79 -1.85 22.86 22.40
CA LEU A 79 -0.61 23.61 22.25
C LEU A 79 0.51 22.72 21.71
N ILE A 80 0.62 21.47 22.21
CA ILE A 80 1.61 20.51 21.73
C ILE A 80 1.32 20.06 20.29
N VAL A 81 0.05 19.85 19.91
CA VAL A 81 -0.30 19.50 18.51
C VAL A 81 -0.04 20.67 17.57
N LEU A 82 -0.45 21.88 17.95
CA LEU A 82 -0.32 23.11 17.17
C LEU A 82 1.14 23.51 16.95
N LEU A 83 1.94 23.49 18.02
CA LEU A 83 3.34 23.91 18.01
C LEU A 83 4.29 22.73 17.76
N ASN A 84 3.82 21.68 17.09
CA ASN A 84 4.65 20.56 16.72
C ASN A 84 5.37 20.85 15.40
N THR A 85 6.70 21.01 15.47
CA THR A 85 7.56 21.22 14.28
C THR A 85 7.43 20.10 13.25
N ALA A 86 7.19 18.85 13.67
CA ALA A 86 7.03 17.74 12.75
C ALA A 86 5.71 17.82 11.97
N TYR A 87 4.59 18.09 12.64
CA TYR A 87 3.29 18.23 11.98
C TYR A 87 3.24 19.44 11.04
N LEU A 88 3.84 20.56 11.45
CA LEU A 88 3.98 21.74 10.60
C LEU A 88 4.85 21.43 9.38
N CYS A 89 5.98 20.74 9.55
CA CYS A 89 6.84 20.41 8.41
C CYS A 89 6.10 19.55 7.36
N ILE A 90 5.31 18.55 7.78
CA ILE A 90 4.54 17.70 6.86
C ILE A 90 3.44 18.49 6.14
N SER A 91 2.82 19.47 6.80
CA SER A 91 1.70 20.23 6.23
C SER A 91 2.11 21.07 5.02
N HIS A 92 3.38 21.48 4.95
CA HIS A 92 3.93 22.22 3.81
C HIS A 92 4.13 21.37 2.55
N PHE A 93 4.10 20.03 2.66
CA PHE A 93 4.41 19.13 1.56
C PHE A 93 3.21 18.33 1.05
N ILE A 94 3.28 17.96 -0.22
CA ILE A 94 2.33 17.07 -0.90
C ILE A 94 2.69 15.61 -0.56
N LEU A 95 2.43 15.23 0.68
CA LEU A 95 2.71 13.90 1.24
C LEU A 95 1.40 13.15 1.53
N LEU A 96 1.48 11.81 1.51
CA LEU A 96 0.35 10.97 1.92
C LEU A 96 0.15 10.97 3.44
N ASP A 97 1.19 11.29 4.21
CA ASP A 97 1.18 11.22 5.66
C ASP A 97 0.27 12.28 6.30
N SER A 98 0.08 13.46 5.69
CA SER A 98 -0.89 14.46 6.18
C SER A 98 -2.33 13.93 6.14
N MET A 99 -2.70 13.23 5.06
CA MET A 99 -4.01 12.58 4.94
C MET A 99 -4.15 11.40 5.91
N LEU A 100 -3.08 10.61 6.07
CA LEU A 100 -3.05 9.51 7.03
C LEU A 100 -3.30 10.03 8.45
N LEU A 101 -2.63 11.12 8.84
CA LEU A 101 -2.80 11.76 10.14
C LEU A 101 -4.21 12.33 10.30
N PHE A 102 -4.74 13.06 9.31
CA PHE A 102 -6.11 13.56 9.33
C PHE A 102 -7.15 12.45 9.58
N PHE A 103 -7.07 11.35 8.82
CA PHE A 103 -8.00 10.23 9.00
C PHE A 103 -7.78 9.50 10.34
N THR A 104 -6.55 9.47 10.85
CA THR A 104 -6.27 8.94 12.20
C THR A 104 -6.90 9.81 13.30
N PHE A 105 -6.81 11.13 13.19
CA PHE A 105 -7.40 12.09 14.14
C PHE A 105 -8.93 12.03 14.11
N THR A 106 -9.53 12.05 12.92
CA THR A 106 -10.99 11.91 12.77
C THR A 106 -11.48 10.55 13.26
N THR A 107 -10.72 9.46 13.04
CA THR A 107 -11.07 8.12 13.57
C THR A 107 -11.14 8.16 15.10
N LEU A 108 -10.17 8.77 15.77
CA LEU A 108 -10.18 8.87 17.23
C LEU A 108 -11.33 9.75 17.72
N PHE A 109 -11.54 10.91 17.09
CA PHE A 109 -12.63 11.82 17.44
C PHE A 109 -14.03 11.16 17.30
N PHE A 110 -14.28 10.49 16.18
CA PHE A 110 -15.55 9.79 15.99
C PHE A 110 -15.71 8.62 16.95
N LEU A 111 -14.61 7.94 17.30
CA LEU A 111 -14.62 6.87 18.30
C LEU A 111 -14.99 7.41 19.70
N THR A 112 -14.46 8.56 20.12
CA THR A 112 -14.78 9.15 21.42
C THR A 112 -16.22 9.66 21.46
N LYS A 113 -16.70 10.31 20.40
CA LYS A 113 -18.13 10.64 20.23
C LYS A 113 -19.02 9.41 20.33
N PHE A 114 -18.64 8.32 19.65
CA PHE A 114 -19.36 7.05 19.72
C PHE A 114 -19.34 6.43 21.13
N HIS A 115 -18.21 6.53 21.85
CA HIS A 115 -18.11 6.09 23.24
C HIS A 115 -19.09 6.85 24.14
N ASN A 116 -19.21 8.17 23.99
CA ASN A 116 -20.10 8.98 24.82
C ASN A 116 -21.58 8.65 24.59
N GLN A 117 -21.93 8.16 23.41
CA GLN A 117 -23.27 7.65 23.11
C GLN A 117 -23.52 6.20 23.59
N ARG A 118 -22.66 5.61 24.42
CA ARG A 118 -22.80 4.21 24.91
C ARG A 118 -24.10 3.92 25.66
N TYR A 119 -24.67 4.93 26.32
CA TYR A 119 -25.91 4.80 27.09
C TYR A 119 -27.16 4.90 26.20
N ASN A 120 -27.09 5.66 25.11
CA ASN A 120 -28.20 5.87 24.15
C ASN A 120 -28.04 4.97 22.93
N SER A 121 -27.93 3.65 23.18
CA SER A 121 -27.71 2.66 22.14
C SER A 121 -28.86 2.61 21.12
N PHE A 122 -28.51 2.49 19.82
CA PHE A 122 -29.43 2.43 18.66
C PHE A 122 -30.21 3.72 18.34
N PHE A 123 -29.89 4.83 18.98
CA PHE A 123 -30.41 6.14 18.58
C PHE A 123 -29.77 6.62 17.27
N ILE A 124 -30.34 7.65 16.62
CA ILE A 124 -29.82 8.20 15.36
C ILE A 124 -28.37 8.65 15.52
N ASP A 125 -28.05 9.36 16.61
CA ASP A 125 -26.69 9.82 16.90
C ASP A 125 -25.72 8.65 17.07
N TRP A 126 -26.15 7.57 17.74
CA TRP A 126 -25.33 6.37 17.90
C TRP A 126 -24.97 5.75 16.55
N TRP A 127 -25.93 5.64 15.63
CA TRP A 127 -25.70 5.15 14.27
C TRP A 127 -24.82 6.08 13.44
N LEU A 128 -25.03 7.38 13.55
CA LEU A 128 -24.25 8.39 12.86
C LEU A 128 -22.77 8.31 13.25
N TRP A 129 -22.46 8.31 14.55
CA TRP A 129 -21.08 8.23 15.02
C TRP A 129 -20.46 6.87 14.76
N LEU A 130 -21.25 5.79 14.84
CA LEU A 130 -20.79 4.47 14.43
C LEU A 130 -20.36 4.50 12.97
N ILE A 131 -21.24 4.88 12.03
CA ILE A 131 -20.95 4.89 10.59
C ILE A 131 -19.77 5.81 10.28
N LEU A 132 -19.73 7.03 10.81
CA LEU A 132 -18.62 7.97 10.60
C LEU A 132 -17.27 7.41 11.06
N THR A 133 -17.23 6.73 12.22
CA THR A 133 -16.01 6.05 12.69
C THR A 133 -15.55 5.01 11.67
N ARG A 134 -16.46 4.26 11.06
CA ARG A 134 -16.12 3.18 10.11
C ARG A 134 -15.75 3.71 8.74
N VAL A 135 -16.41 4.77 8.29
CA VAL A 135 -16.02 5.49 7.07
C VAL A 135 -14.58 6.00 7.21
N SER A 136 -14.24 6.62 8.34
CA SER A 136 -12.88 7.11 8.60
C SER A 136 -11.85 5.99 8.63
N ILE A 137 -12.17 4.82 9.22
CA ILE A 137 -11.32 3.62 9.17
C ILE A 137 -11.11 3.11 7.73
N GLY A 138 -12.18 3.04 6.93
CA GLY A 138 -12.09 2.69 5.51
C GLY A 138 -11.15 3.65 4.76
N CYS A 139 -11.28 4.95 5.00
CA CYS A 139 -10.41 5.97 4.41
C CYS A 139 -8.95 5.84 4.87
N VAL A 140 -8.68 5.68 6.18
CA VAL A 140 -7.30 5.61 6.70
C VAL A 140 -6.54 4.41 6.13
N THR A 141 -7.19 3.24 6.06
CA THR A 141 -6.62 2.02 5.45
C THR A 141 -6.44 2.14 3.94
N SER A 142 -7.27 2.93 3.27
CA SER A 142 -7.19 3.20 1.83
C SER A 142 -6.13 4.24 1.45
N VAL A 143 -5.54 4.95 2.43
CA VAL A 143 -4.38 5.83 2.22
C VAL A 143 -3.07 5.07 2.42
N LYS A 144 -2.90 4.39 3.56
CA LYS A 144 -1.68 3.63 3.90
C LYS A 144 -2.06 2.45 4.80
N TRP A 145 -1.38 1.31 4.64
CA TRP A 145 -1.62 0.14 5.50
C TRP A 145 -1.26 0.35 6.98
N VAL A 146 -0.47 1.37 7.31
CA VAL A 146 -0.27 1.84 8.70
C VAL A 146 -1.61 2.18 9.37
N GLY A 147 -2.64 2.56 8.61
CA GLY A 147 -4.01 2.76 9.10
C GLY A 147 -4.68 1.51 9.68
N LEU A 148 -4.15 0.31 9.40
CA LEU A 148 -4.61 -0.93 10.06
C LEU A 148 -4.36 -0.89 11.57
N PHE A 149 -3.39 -0.12 12.07
CA PHE A 149 -3.18 0.06 13.51
C PHE A 149 -4.32 0.85 14.17
N ALA A 150 -4.84 1.88 13.48
CA ALA A 150 -6.04 2.60 13.93
C ALA A 150 -7.27 1.68 13.88
N THR A 151 -7.35 0.82 12.86
CA THR A 151 -8.40 -0.21 12.75
C THR A 151 -8.34 -1.20 13.93
N ALA A 152 -7.13 -1.68 14.27
CA ALA A 152 -6.90 -2.60 15.38
C ALA A 152 -7.26 -1.97 16.73
N LEU A 153 -6.90 -0.69 16.95
CA LEU A 153 -7.30 0.07 18.14
C LEU A 153 -8.83 0.09 18.31
N VAL A 154 -9.54 0.45 17.24
CA VAL A 154 -10.99 0.48 17.27
C VAL A 154 -11.57 -0.93 17.43
N GLY A 155 -10.98 -1.94 16.81
CA GLY A 155 -11.36 -3.35 16.95
C GLY A 155 -11.28 -3.82 18.40
N LEU A 156 -10.15 -3.58 19.07
CA LEU A 156 -9.94 -3.93 20.48
C LEU A 156 -10.92 -3.21 21.41
N TYR A 157 -11.14 -1.91 21.19
CA TYR A 157 -12.16 -1.17 21.95
C TYR A 157 -13.57 -1.76 21.77
N ASN A 158 -13.91 -2.24 20.57
CA ASN A 158 -15.22 -2.88 20.34
C ASN A 158 -15.31 -4.27 20.98
N ILE A 159 -14.20 -5.02 21.04
CA ILE A 159 -14.14 -6.31 21.74
C ILE A 159 -14.36 -6.10 23.24
N GLU A 160 -13.65 -5.15 23.85
CA GLU A 160 -13.82 -4.75 25.26
C GLU A 160 -15.27 -4.31 25.52
N TYR A 161 -15.83 -3.44 24.68
CA TYR A 161 -17.22 -3.00 24.82
C TYR A 161 -18.24 -4.16 24.74
N LEU A 162 -18.05 -5.08 23.80
CA LEU A 162 -18.93 -6.25 23.65
C LEU A 162 -18.76 -7.21 24.83
N TRP A 163 -17.56 -7.29 25.41
CA TRP A 163 -17.29 -8.07 26.61
C TRP A 163 -18.05 -7.51 27.82
N ASP A 164 -17.99 -6.18 28.04
CA ASP A 164 -18.74 -5.52 29.12
C ASP A 164 -20.25 -5.71 28.98
N LYS A 165 -20.78 -5.58 27.74
CA LYS A 165 -22.21 -5.80 27.47
C LYS A 165 -22.62 -7.27 27.59
N PHE A 166 -21.70 -8.20 27.37
CA PHE A 166 -21.96 -9.61 27.60
C PHE A 166 -22.03 -9.95 29.10
N GLY A 167 -21.22 -9.27 29.93
CA GLY A 167 -21.26 -9.38 31.39
C GLY A 167 -22.48 -8.74 32.06
N ASP A 168 -23.21 -7.86 31.36
CA ASP A 168 -24.43 -7.22 31.85
C ASP A 168 -25.64 -8.18 31.81
N LEU A 169 -25.88 -8.86 32.93
CA LEU A 169 -26.98 -9.82 33.09
C LEU A 169 -28.38 -9.18 32.99
N SER A 170 -28.49 -7.85 33.06
CA SER A 170 -29.77 -7.15 32.93
C SER A 170 -30.20 -6.96 31.46
N MET A 171 -29.27 -7.12 30.51
CA MET A 171 -29.53 -6.87 29.10
C MET A 171 -30.23 -8.08 28.42
N PRO A 172 -31.29 -7.85 27.62
CA PRO A 172 -31.90 -8.92 26.84
C PRO A 172 -30.92 -9.44 25.77
N LYS A 173 -30.86 -10.77 25.59
CA LYS A 173 -30.01 -11.42 24.57
C LYS A 173 -30.24 -10.87 23.16
N THR A 174 -31.48 -10.50 22.83
CA THR A 174 -31.83 -9.91 21.52
C THR A 174 -31.16 -8.56 21.29
N VAL A 175 -31.03 -7.73 22.32
CA VAL A 175 -30.36 -6.42 22.26
C VAL A 175 -28.85 -6.61 22.09
N TYR A 176 -28.28 -7.59 22.79
CA TYR A 176 -26.88 -7.98 22.59
C TYR A 176 -26.61 -8.44 21.15
N PHE A 177 -27.45 -9.31 20.58
CA PHE A 177 -27.32 -9.73 19.19
C PHE A 177 -27.44 -8.57 18.19
N LYS A 178 -28.33 -7.60 18.44
CA LYS A 178 -28.40 -6.36 17.63
C LYS A 178 -27.08 -5.59 17.69
N HIS A 179 -26.44 -5.49 18.85
CA HIS A 179 -25.15 -4.83 19.00
C HIS A 179 -24.02 -5.55 18.26
N LEU A 180 -24.05 -6.89 18.23
CA LEU A 180 -23.09 -7.71 17.49
C LEU A 180 -23.27 -7.52 15.97
N ILE A 181 -24.49 -7.64 15.47
CA ILE A 181 -24.80 -7.51 14.03
C ILE A 181 -24.47 -6.09 13.55
N ALA A 182 -24.88 -5.06 14.28
CA ALA A 182 -24.57 -3.66 13.94
C ALA A 182 -23.06 -3.43 13.82
N ARG A 183 -22.27 -4.04 14.72
CA ARG A 183 -20.80 -3.96 14.67
C ARG A 183 -20.21 -4.78 13.55
N ILE A 184 -20.68 -5.98 13.24
CA ILE A 184 -20.17 -6.75 12.10
C ILE A 184 -20.38 -5.98 10.79
N ILE A 185 -21.60 -5.46 10.58
CA ILE A 185 -21.93 -4.71 9.36
C ILE A 185 -21.09 -3.43 9.27
N CYS A 186 -21.08 -2.62 10.33
CA CYS A 186 -20.37 -1.34 10.26
C CYS A 186 -18.85 -1.51 10.40
N LEU A 187 -18.33 -2.33 11.31
CA LEU A 187 -16.88 -2.46 11.58
C LEU A 187 -16.13 -3.21 10.50
N ILE A 188 -16.75 -4.21 9.86
CA ILE A 188 -16.06 -5.09 8.91
C ILE A 188 -16.51 -4.79 7.48
N ILE A 189 -17.81 -4.88 7.20
CA ILE A 189 -18.31 -4.81 5.81
C ILE A 189 -18.09 -3.42 5.22
N LEU A 190 -18.42 -2.36 5.97
CA LEU A 190 -18.36 -0.99 5.45
C LEU A 190 -16.92 -0.50 5.13
N PRO A 191 -15.90 -0.68 6.00
CA PRO A 191 -14.52 -0.33 5.66
C PRO A 191 -13.99 -1.12 4.47
N ILE A 192 -14.31 -2.42 4.37
CA ILE A 192 -13.93 -3.25 3.22
C ILE A 192 -14.58 -2.74 1.94
N GLN A 193 -15.86 -2.34 1.99
CA GLN A 193 -16.54 -1.74 0.84
C GLN A 193 -15.87 -0.43 0.39
N ILE A 194 -15.49 0.46 1.31
CA ILE A 194 -14.78 1.70 0.98
C ILE A 194 -13.41 1.38 0.37
N TYR A 195 -12.68 0.43 0.94
CA TYR A 195 -11.40 -0.01 0.43
C TYR A 195 -11.52 -0.55 -1.00
N MET A 196 -12.45 -1.48 -1.24
CA MET A 196 -12.73 -2.01 -2.57
C MET A 196 -13.19 -0.92 -3.54
N LEU A 197 -14.03 0.03 -3.10
CA LEU A 197 -14.47 1.16 -3.92
C LEU A 197 -13.29 2.02 -4.38
N CYS A 198 -12.32 2.29 -3.50
CA CYS A 198 -11.11 3.03 -3.86
C CYS A 198 -10.31 2.32 -4.96
N PHE A 199 -10.19 0.99 -4.90
CA PHE A 199 -9.55 0.21 -5.96
C PHE A 199 -10.40 0.15 -7.24
N ALA A 200 -11.72 0.09 -7.12
CA ALA A 200 -12.61 0.12 -8.29
C ALA A 200 -12.45 1.44 -9.05
N ILE A 201 -12.42 2.57 -8.34
CA ILE A 201 -12.15 3.89 -8.91
C ILE A 201 -10.73 3.94 -9.50
N HIS A 202 -9.72 3.42 -8.81
CA HIS A 202 -8.35 3.36 -9.29
C HIS A 202 -8.23 2.65 -10.65
N PHE A 203 -8.81 1.44 -10.79
CA PHE A 203 -8.80 0.70 -12.06
C PHE A 203 -9.67 1.37 -13.14
N ALA A 204 -10.76 2.05 -12.76
CA ALA A 204 -11.60 2.77 -13.71
C ALA A 204 -10.90 4.00 -14.30
N ILE A 205 -10.05 4.68 -13.52
CA ILE A 205 -9.30 5.85 -13.99
C ILE A 205 -8.09 5.43 -14.85
N LEU A 206 -7.34 4.40 -14.43
CA LEU A 206 -6.09 3.96 -15.05
C LEU A 206 -6.30 2.86 -16.09
N TYR A 207 -6.76 3.24 -17.28
CA TYR A 207 -7.02 2.29 -18.37
C TYR A 207 -5.93 2.20 -19.44
N ARG A 208 -4.91 3.07 -19.41
CA ARG A 208 -3.77 3.01 -20.34
C ARG A 208 -2.61 2.24 -19.73
N SER A 209 -1.81 1.63 -20.59
CA SER A 209 -0.56 0.99 -20.16
C SER A 209 0.45 2.00 -19.63
N GLY A 210 1.25 1.58 -18.66
CA GLY A 210 2.35 2.34 -18.09
C GLY A 210 3.35 1.37 -17.44
N LEU A 211 4.50 1.89 -17.00
CA LEU A 211 5.66 1.09 -16.55
C LEU A 211 5.38 0.10 -15.42
N GLY A 212 4.30 0.29 -14.65
CA GLY A 212 3.92 -0.58 -13.54
C GLY A 212 3.00 -1.74 -13.90
N ASP A 213 2.61 -1.88 -15.17
CA ASP A 213 1.70 -2.95 -15.61
C ASP A 213 2.33 -4.36 -15.55
N VAL A 214 3.66 -4.45 -15.63
CA VAL A 214 4.45 -5.69 -15.54
C VAL A 214 4.13 -6.52 -14.30
N GLN A 215 3.77 -5.87 -13.19
CA GLN A 215 3.42 -6.54 -11.94
C GLN A 215 1.99 -7.12 -11.91
N MET A 216 1.17 -6.80 -12.91
CA MET A 216 -0.17 -7.37 -13.07
C MET A 216 -0.14 -8.65 -13.90
N SER A 217 -1.22 -9.43 -13.79
CA SER A 217 -1.45 -10.56 -14.67
C SER A 217 -1.47 -10.13 -16.14
N SER A 218 -0.96 -10.97 -17.03
CA SER A 218 -0.92 -10.70 -18.48
C SER A 218 -2.30 -10.45 -19.08
N LEU A 219 -3.33 -11.11 -18.54
CA LEU A 219 -4.72 -10.89 -18.94
C LEU A 219 -5.20 -9.47 -18.59
N PHE A 220 -4.79 -8.92 -17.44
CA PHE A 220 -5.07 -7.53 -17.08
C PHE A 220 -4.32 -6.56 -17.99
N GLN A 221 -3.03 -6.82 -18.25
CA GLN A 221 -2.21 -5.99 -19.15
C GLN A 221 -2.80 -5.95 -20.56
N ALA A 222 -3.33 -7.06 -21.07
CA ALA A 222 -3.98 -7.14 -22.37
C ALA A 222 -5.28 -6.30 -22.45
N GLY A 223 -5.93 -6.02 -21.31
CA GLY A 223 -7.08 -5.14 -21.22
C GLY A 223 -6.76 -3.64 -21.23
N LEU A 224 -5.49 -3.26 -21.04
CA LEU A 224 -5.06 -1.86 -21.03
C LEU A 224 -4.82 -1.32 -22.45
N HIS A 225 -5.18 -0.06 -22.66
CA HIS A 225 -4.98 0.62 -23.94
C HIS A 225 -3.52 1.07 -24.11
N GLY A 226 -2.97 0.93 -25.32
CA GLY A 226 -1.58 1.31 -25.63
C GLY A 226 -0.56 0.19 -25.43
N ASN A 227 -1.02 -1.03 -25.14
CA ASN A 227 -0.17 -2.21 -25.13
C ASN A 227 -0.09 -2.90 -26.50
N ASN A 228 1.04 -3.57 -26.76
CA ASN A 228 1.28 -4.35 -27.97
C ASN A 228 0.45 -5.65 -28.06
N PHE A 229 -0.46 -5.89 -27.10
CA PHE A 229 -1.35 -7.06 -27.09
C PHE A 229 -2.47 -6.99 -28.14
N TYR A 230 -2.85 -5.79 -28.61
CA TYR A 230 -3.96 -5.61 -29.56
C TYR A 230 -3.72 -6.31 -30.90
N GLY A 231 -2.46 -6.44 -31.32
CA GLY A 231 -2.08 -7.13 -32.56
C GLY A 231 -1.94 -8.64 -32.41
N ASN A 232 -2.01 -9.19 -31.19
CA ASN A 232 -1.86 -10.62 -30.99
C ASN A 232 -3.15 -11.33 -31.45
N PRO A 233 -3.06 -12.42 -32.22
CA PRO A 233 -4.20 -13.29 -32.47
C PRO A 233 -4.64 -13.97 -31.15
N ILE A 234 -5.86 -14.52 -31.14
CA ILE A 234 -6.42 -15.19 -29.94
C ILE A 234 -6.03 -16.66 -29.94
N ASP A 235 -6.30 -17.35 -31.04
CA ASP A 235 -6.07 -18.77 -31.21
C ASP A 235 -4.61 -19.03 -31.59
N LEU A 236 -3.96 -19.93 -30.86
CA LEU A 236 -2.60 -20.35 -31.17
C LEU A 236 -2.62 -21.35 -32.33
N ALA A 237 -1.77 -21.10 -33.33
CA ALA A 237 -1.61 -21.97 -34.49
C ALA A 237 -0.18 -22.54 -34.58
N TYR A 238 -0.03 -23.58 -35.40
CA TYR A 238 1.29 -24.07 -35.78
C TYR A 238 2.06 -22.98 -36.54
N SER A 239 3.38 -22.98 -36.35
CA SER A 239 4.31 -21.96 -36.85
C SER A 239 4.11 -20.56 -36.25
N SER A 240 3.21 -20.38 -35.29
CA SER A 240 3.14 -19.14 -34.50
C SER A 240 4.39 -18.99 -33.64
N LYS A 241 4.91 -17.78 -33.60
CA LYS A 241 5.92 -17.36 -32.63
C LYS A 241 5.20 -16.99 -31.34
N PHE A 242 5.61 -17.53 -30.19
CA PHE A 242 4.92 -17.32 -28.92
C PHE A 242 5.89 -17.16 -27.74
N ILE A 243 5.42 -16.48 -26.70
CA ILE A 243 6.10 -16.34 -25.42
C ILE A 243 5.30 -17.10 -24.37
N LEU A 244 5.97 -17.99 -23.66
CA LEU A 244 5.38 -18.80 -22.61
C LEU A 244 5.73 -18.21 -21.24
N LYS A 245 4.71 -17.99 -20.41
CA LYS A 245 4.85 -17.44 -19.06
C LYS A 245 4.37 -18.45 -18.03
N ASN A 246 5.15 -18.62 -16.97
CA ASN A 246 4.71 -19.39 -15.82
C ASN A 246 3.71 -18.58 -14.99
N MET A 247 2.61 -19.20 -14.55
CA MET A 247 1.49 -18.52 -13.89
C MET A 247 1.71 -18.31 -12.39
N GLU A 248 2.73 -18.92 -11.79
CA GLU A 248 3.01 -18.77 -10.37
C GLU A 248 3.52 -17.36 -10.01
N TYR A 249 3.31 -16.96 -8.76
CA TYR A 249 3.84 -15.69 -8.27
C TYR A 249 5.37 -15.69 -8.28
N GLY A 250 5.96 -14.72 -8.98
CA GLY A 250 7.40 -14.72 -9.24
C GLY A 250 7.83 -15.63 -10.40
N GLY A 251 6.89 -16.26 -11.12
CA GLY A 251 7.14 -16.96 -12.37
C GLY A 251 7.70 -16.03 -13.46
N GLY A 252 8.61 -16.57 -14.26
CA GLY A 252 9.23 -15.86 -15.38
C GLY A 252 8.70 -16.30 -16.75
N LEU A 253 9.22 -15.65 -17.79
CA LEU A 253 9.08 -16.04 -19.18
C LEU A 253 10.10 -17.15 -19.48
N LEU A 254 9.68 -18.17 -20.24
CA LEU A 254 10.59 -19.23 -20.68
C LEU A 254 11.70 -18.59 -21.54
N HIS A 255 12.95 -18.86 -21.16
CA HIS A 255 14.13 -18.18 -21.67
C HIS A 255 15.23 -19.19 -22.02
N SER A 256 16.00 -18.90 -23.06
CA SER A 256 17.18 -19.68 -23.43
C SER A 256 18.28 -18.77 -23.95
N HIS A 257 19.48 -18.86 -23.39
CA HIS A 257 20.63 -18.03 -23.74
C HIS A 257 21.79 -18.92 -24.23
N VAL A 258 22.85 -18.33 -24.78
CA VAL A 258 23.91 -19.08 -25.49
C VAL A 258 24.80 -19.93 -24.59
N GLN A 259 24.78 -19.69 -23.28
CA GLN A 259 25.59 -20.37 -22.28
C GLN A 259 25.07 -21.80 -22.02
N THR A 260 25.99 -22.70 -21.69
CA THR A 260 25.70 -24.11 -21.40
C THR A 260 25.80 -24.43 -19.91
N TYR A 261 25.18 -25.52 -19.46
CA TYR A 261 25.28 -25.93 -18.06
C TYR A 261 26.74 -26.25 -17.68
N PRO A 262 27.23 -25.80 -16.50
CA PRO A 262 28.60 -26.06 -16.07
C PRO A 262 28.84 -27.54 -15.72
N SER A 263 27.79 -28.27 -15.35
CA SER A 263 27.80 -29.69 -14.99
C SER A 263 26.63 -30.43 -15.64
N GLY A 264 26.65 -31.77 -15.58
CA GLY A 264 25.61 -32.61 -16.19
C GLY A 264 25.79 -32.77 -17.69
N SER A 265 24.73 -32.51 -18.48
CA SER A 265 24.71 -32.74 -19.93
C SER A 265 25.54 -31.74 -20.74
N LYS A 266 25.96 -30.61 -20.12
CA LYS A 266 26.63 -29.47 -20.80
C LYS A 266 25.85 -28.94 -22.01
N GLN A 267 24.54 -29.15 -22.04
CA GLN A 267 23.65 -28.61 -23.07
C GLN A 267 23.32 -27.14 -22.79
N GLN A 268 22.61 -26.50 -23.72
CA GLN A 268 22.15 -25.13 -23.58
C GLN A 268 21.23 -24.96 -22.38
N GLN A 269 21.38 -23.85 -21.66
CA GLN A 269 20.57 -23.56 -20.49
C GLN A 269 19.18 -23.05 -20.89
N VAL A 270 18.14 -23.69 -20.35
CA VAL A 270 16.75 -23.23 -20.43
C VAL A 270 16.30 -22.86 -19.03
N THR A 271 15.86 -21.62 -18.87
CA THR A 271 15.56 -20.99 -17.58
C THR A 271 14.28 -20.16 -17.69
N CYS A 272 13.86 -19.56 -16.58
CA CYS A 272 12.81 -18.55 -16.58
C CYS A 272 13.38 -17.17 -16.21
N TYR A 273 13.09 -16.17 -17.03
CA TYR A 273 13.58 -14.80 -16.88
C TYR A 273 12.42 -13.81 -16.75
N HIS A 274 12.51 -12.84 -15.85
CA HIS A 274 11.40 -11.92 -15.57
C HIS A 274 11.21 -10.81 -16.60
N HIS A 275 12.26 -10.48 -17.35
CA HIS A 275 12.20 -9.41 -18.34
C HIS A 275 12.02 -9.98 -19.74
N ARG A 276 11.37 -9.18 -20.57
CA ARG A 276 11.13 -9.54 -21.96
C ARG A 276 12.36 -9.27 -22.81
N ASP A 277 12.77 -10.28 -23.56
CA ASP A 277 13.82 -10.20 -24.57
C ASP A 277 13.50 -11.07 -25.80
N ALA A 278 14.37 -11.01 -26.82
CA ALA A 278 14.25 -11.82 -28.02
C ALA A 278 14.53 -13.31 -27.77
N ASN A 279 15.17 -13.65 -26.65
CA ASN A 279 15.48 -15.02 -26.25
C ASN A 279 14.29 -15.73 -25.57
N ASN A 280 13.17 -15.02 -25.40
CA ASN A 280 11.90 -15.58 -24.94
C ASN A 280 10.98 -16.05 -26.08
N ASP A 281 11.38 -15.85 -27.34
CA ASP A 281 10.56 -16.21 -28.50
C ASP A 281 10.69 -17.70 -28.84
N TRP A 282 9.58 -18.45 -28.77
CA TRP A 282 9.50 -19.87 -29.12
C TRP A 282 8.60 -20.11 -30.34
N PHE A 283 8.81 -21.22 -31.07
CA PHE A 283 7.96 -21.63 -32.20
C PHE A 283 7.33 -22.98 -31.95
N ILE A 284 6.05 -23.15 -32.32
CA ILE A 284 5.40 -24.46 -32.34
C ILE A 284 5.58 -25.07 -33.72
N LYS A 285 6.35 -26.15 -33.81
CA LYS A 285 6.55 -26.93 -35.05
C LYS A 285 5.92 -28.31 -34.92
N LYS A 286 5.43 -28.85 -36.03
CA LYS A 286 5.00 -30.26 -36.11
C LYS A 286 6.24 -31.17 -36.10
N ILE A 287 6.12 -32.35 -35.49
CA ILE A 287 7.21 -33.36 -35.42
C ILE A 287 7.53 -33.93 -36.80
N ARG A 288 6.53 -34.04 -37.67
CA ARG A 288 6.68 -34.40 -39.09
C ARG A 288 6.03 -33.29 -39.92
N GLU A 289 6.75 -32.77 -40.90
CA GLU A 289 6.13 -32.03 -41.99
C GLU A 289 5.27 -33.05 -42.76
N GLU A 290 3.95 -32.97 -42.63
CA GLU A 290 3.06 -33.72 -43.52
C GLU A 290 3.33 -33.20 -44.94
N SER A 291 3.78 -34.09 -45.84
CA SER A 291 3.90 -33.81 -47.27
C SER A 291 2.58 -33.26 -47.80
N GLU A 292 2.64 -32.34 -48.77
CA GLU A 292 1.45 -31.65 -49.29
C GLU A 292 0.37 -32.62 -49.81
N GLU A 293 0.78 -33.78 -50.31
CA GLU A 293 -0.11 -34.87 -50.76
C GLU A 293 -1.04 -35.41 -49.65
N ASN A 294 -0.60 -35.42 -48.39
CA ASN A 294 -1.43 -35.89 -47.26
C ASN A 294 -2.45 -34.85 -46.78
N LYS A 295 -2.38 -33.60 -47.26
CA LYS A 295 -3.34 -32.54 -46.88
C LYS A 295 -4.65 -32.67 -47.64
N GLU A 296 -4.60 -33.00 -48.93
CA GLU A 296 -5.80 -33.06 -49.79
C GLU A 296 -6.71 -34.25 -49.44
N GLU A 297 -6.15 -35.42 -49.11
CA GLU A 297 -6.93 -36.60 -48.71
C GLU A 297 -7.64 -36.45 -47.35
N LYS A 298 -7.07 -35.67 -46.42
CA LYS A 298 -7.69 -35.43 -45.10
C LYS A 298 -8.80 -34.38 -45.13
N ILE A 299 -8.71 -33.38 -46.02
CA ILE A 299 -9.70 -32.30 -46.10
C ILE A 299 -11.06 -32.83 -46.63
N LEU A 300 -11.05 -33.87 -47.47
CA LEU A 300 -12.26 -34.48 -48.05
C LEU A 300 -13.11 -35.30 -47.07
N ASN A 301 -12.57 -35.70 -45.90
CA ASN A 301 -13.28 -36.50 -44.90
C ASN A 301 -13.53 -35.77 -43.57
N PHE A 302 -13.30 -34.46 -43.51
CA PHE A 302 -13.44 -33.70 -42.27
C PHE A 302 -14.83 -33.08 -42.14
N ASN A 303 -15.66 -33.65 -41.25
CA ASN A 303 -16.91 -33.03 -40.80
C ASN A 303 -16.62 -31.67 -40.16
N TYR A 304 -17.07 -30.59 -40.82
CA TYR A 304 -16.86 -29.20 -40.38
C TYR A 304 -17.44 -28.93 -38.97
N ASP A 305 -18.53 -29.60 -38.61
CA ASP A 305 -19.19 -29.49 -37.30
C ASP A 305 -18.34 -29.97 -36.11
N LEU A 306 -17.38 -30.88 -36.34
CA LEU A 306 -16.44 -31.32 -35.29
C LEU A 306 -15.33 -30.29 -35.05
N LEU A 307 -15.03 -29.42 -36.02
CA LEU A 307 -13.93 -28.44 -35.93
C LEU A 307 -14.28 -27.25 -35.03
N GLU A 308 -15.56 -26.86 -34.98
CA GLU A 308 -16.06 -25.79 -34.10
C GLU A 308 -16.01 -26.15 -32.62
N ASN A 309 -16.16 -27.44 -32.27
CA ASN A 309 -16.15 -27.93 -30.89
C ASN A 309 -14.77 -28.41 -30.40
N THR A 310 -13.72 -28.27 -31.20
CA THR A 310 -12.37 -28.61 -30.73
C THR A 310 -11.86 -27.57 -29.72
N PRO A 311 -11.41 -27.96 -28.52
CA PRO A 311 -10.85 -27.02 -27.57
C PRO A 311 -9.54 -26.46 -28.12
N ARG A 312 -9.54 -25.16 -28.43
CA ARG A 312 -8.37 -24.44 -28.93
C ARG A 312 -7.56 -23.84 -27.80
N ILE A 313 -6.24 -23.80 -28.00
CA ILE A 313 -5.34 -23.06 -27.11
C ILE A 313 -5.47 -21.58 -27.44
N ARG A 314 -5.95 -20.80 -26.48
CA ARG A 314 -6.12 -19.35 -26.58
C ARG A 314 -5.14 -18.62 -25.70
N ALA A 315 -4.48 -17.60 -26.24
CA ALA A 315 -3.56 -16.74 -25.49
C ALA A 315 -4.29 -16.04 -24.33
N ASN A 316 -3.60 -15.89 -23.19
CA ASN A 316 -4.07 -15.26 -21.95
C ASN A 316 -5.32 -15.84 -21.27
N THR A 317 -6.00 -16.80 -21.88
CA THR A 317 -7.24 -17.39 -21.35
C THR A 317 -7.11 -18.89 -21.06
N THR A 318 -6.27 -19.61 -21.80
CA THR A 318 -6.07 -21.06 -21.61
C THR A 318 -4.91 -21.31 -20.66
N ARG A 319 -5.18 -22.00 -19.55
CA ARG A 319 -4.14 -22.48 -18.63
C ARG A 319 -3.65 -23.85 -19.11
N LEU A 320 -2.36 -23.93 -19.41
CA LEU A 320 -1.70 -25.08 -20.00
C LEU A 320 -0.82 -25.78 -18.95
N ARG A 321 -0.66 -27.09 -19.11
CA ARG A 321 0.37 -27.87 -18.41
C ARG A 321 1.04 -28.76 -19.44
N PHE A 322 2.36 -28.83 -19.40
CA PHE A 322 3.14 -29.65 -20.33
C PHE A 322 3.55 -30.93 -19.62
N CYS A 323 3.06 -32.08 -20.10
CA CYS A 323 3.46 -33.39 -19.58
C CYS A 323 4.40 -34.09 -20.56
N HIS A 324 5.54 -34.54 -20.05
CA HIS A 324 6.47 -35.37 -20.78
C HIS A 324 5.95 -36.80 -20.89
N LYS A 325 5.46 -37.19 -22.08
CA LYS A 325 4.72 -38.44 -22.34
C LYS A 325 5.35 -39.72 -21.80
N ILE A 326 6.67 -39.88 -21.90
CA ILE A 326 7.36 -41.14 -21.54
C ILE A 326 7.70 -41.20 -20.05
N LEU A 327 8.05 -40.06 -19.47
CA LEU A 327 8.52 -39.98 -18.07
C LEU A 327 7.39 -39.61 -17.10
N ASP A 328 6.22 -39.26 -17.64
CA ASP A 328 5.04 -38.79 -16.92
C ASP A 328 5.38 -37.71 -15.88
N CYS A 329 6.06 -36.67 -16.33
CA CYS A 329 6.45 -35.54 -15.50
C CYS A 329 5.97 -34.23 -16.11
N TYR A 330 5.64 -33.26 -15.26
CA TYR A 330 5.08 -31.97 -15.62
C TYR A 330 6.14 -30.88 -15.57
N LEU A 331 6.20 -30.08 -16.64
CA LEU A 331 7.09 -28.92 -16.69
C LEU A 331 6.70 -27.90 -15.62
N GLN A 332 7.63 -27.58 -14.74
CA GLN A 332 7.45 -26.59 -13.68
C GLN A 332 8.59 -25.56 -13.69
N ALA A 333 8.30 -24.38 -13.16
CA ALA A 333 9.30 -23.35 -12.91
C ALA A 333 8.99 -22.64 -11.58
N ALA A 334 9.85 -21.72 -11.17
CA ALA A 334 9.69 -20.85 -9.99
C ALA A 334 9.87 -21.52 -8.61
N ASN A 335 10.41 -22.74 -8.56
CA ASN A 335 10.73 -23.42 -7.30
C ASN A 335 12.07 -22.95 -6.68
N ALA A 336 13.06 -22.63 -7.51
CA ALA A 336 14.38 -22.18 -7.05
C ALA A 336 15.00 -21.14 -7.98
N VAL A 337 15.84 -20.27 -7.41
CA VAL A 337 16.68 -19.33 -8.15
C VAL A 337 18.05 -19.96 -8.35
N LEU A 338 18.52 -19.98 -9.59
CA LEU A 338 19.81 -20.54 -9.95
C LEU A 338 20.97 -19.71 -9.35
N PRO A 339 22.13 -20.33 -9.06
CA PRO A 339 23.32 -19.60 -8.66
C PRO A 339 23.85 -18.67 -9.78
N GLN A 340 24.96 -17.98 -9.50
CA GLN A 340 25.55 -17.00 -10.42
C GLN A 340 25.83 -17.53 -11.84
N TRP A 341 26.12 -18.83 -11.99
CA TRP A 341 26.33 -19.47 -13.30
C TRP A 341 25.09 -19.46 -14.20
N GLY A 342 23.90 -19.42 -13.61
CA GLY A 342 22.61 -19.29 -14.29
C GLY A 342 22.04 -17.87 -14.16
N PHE A 343 22.90 -16.87 -13.97
CA PHE A 343 22.55 -15.45 -13.91
C PHE A 343 21.47 -15.08 -12.89
N LYS A 344 21.31 -15.86 -11.81
CA LYS A 344 20.22 -15.69 -10.83
C LYS A 344 18.82 -15.76 -11.46
N GLN A 345 18.68 -16.51 -12.56
CA GLN A 345 17.41 -16.79 -13.21
C GLN A 345 16.68 -17.95 -12.52
N ILE A 346 15.44 -18.19 -12.88
CA ILE A 346 14.61 -19.24 -12.28
C ILE A 346 14.90 -20.59 -12.93
N GLU A 347 14.99 -21.62 -12.11
CA GLU A 347 15.15 -23.00 -12.55
C GLU A 347 13.86 -23.55 -13.20
N VAL A 348 14.03 -24.25 -14.32
CA VAL A 348 12.98 -24.98 -15.02
C VAL A 348 13.25 -26.48 -14.87
N THR A 349 12.29 -27.21 -14.31
CA THR A 349 12.42 -28.66 -14.02
C THR A 349 11.16 -29.42 -14.44
N CYS A 350 11.17 -30.73 -14.23
CA CYS A 350 10.02 -31.60 -14.49
C CYS A 350 9.65 -32.36 -13.20
N ASP A 351 8.45 -32.12 -12.64
CA ASP A 351 7.98 -32.83 -11.45
C ASP A 351 7.14 -34.05 -11.83
N LYS A 352 7.38 -35.18 -11.17
CA LYS A 352 6.60 -36.41 -11.36
C LYS A 352 5.26 -36.38 -10.62
N LYS A 353 5.08 -35.48 -9.65
CA LYS A 353 3.82 -35.40 -8.90
C LYS A 353 2.76 -34.71 -9.75
N ASN A 354 1.69 -35.43 -10.08
CA ASN A 354 0.53 -34.84 -10.74
C ASN A 354 -0.38 -34.18 -9.69
N ASN A 355 -0.13 -32.91 -9.40
CA ASN A 355 -1.04 -32.11 -8.60
C ASN A 355 -1.71 -31.04 -9.46
N LEU A 356 -3.03 -31.15 -9.61
CA LEU A 356 -3.84 -30.19 -10.38
C LEU A 356 -3.88 -28.80 -9.74
N SER A 357 -3.73 -28.71 -8.42
CA SER A 357 -3.73 -27.43 -7.71
C SER A 357 -2.35 -26.78 -7.70
N ASP A 358 -1.32 -27.43 -8.26
CA ASP A 358 0.03 -26.91 -8.25
C ASP A 358 0.23 -25.84 -9.32
N SER A 359 0.38 -24.62 -8.86
CA SER A 359 0.57 -23.44 -9.68
C SER A 359 1.93 -23.35 -10.36
N PHE A 360 2.97 -24.02 -9.84
CA PHE A 360 4.28 -24.08 -10.48
C PHE A 360 4.25 -24.77 -11.86
N THR A 361 3.28 -25.68 -12.07
CA THR A 361 3.10 -26.41 -13.35
C THR A 361 2.22 -25.68 -14.35
N HIS A 362 1.56 -24.59 -13.96
CA HIS A 362 0.65 -23.85 -14.82
C HIS A 362 1.40 -22.85 -15.70
N TRP A 363 1.19 -22.97 -17.00
CA TRP A 363 1.75 -22.08 -18.01
C TRP A 363 0.64 -21.40 -18.81
N ASN A 364 0.94 -20.23 -19.34
CA ASN A 364 0.06 -19.48 -20.23
C ASN A 364 0.86 -18.92 -21.40
N VAL A 365 0.22 -18.83 -22.56
CA VAL A 365 0.77 -18.12 -23.71
C VAL A 365 0.42 -16.65 -23.57
N GLU A 366 1.43 -15.82 -23.31
CA GLU A 366 1.24 -14.39 -23.03
C GLU A 366 1.14 -13.58 -24.32
N HIS A 367 2.11 -13.78 -25.21
CA HIS A 367 2.12 -13.19 -26.53
C HIS A 367 2.23 -14.28 -27.59
N HIS A 368 1.57 -14.04 -28.73
CA HIS A 368 1.92 -14.77 -29.94
C HIS A 368 1.69 -13.90 -31.18
N TRP A 369 2.43 -14.21 -32.23
CA TRP A 369 2.37 -13.55 -33.53
C TRP A 369 2.28 -14.59 -34.63
N ASN A 370 1.37 -14.33 -35.57
CA ASN A 370 1.22 -15.11 -36.79
C ASN A 370 0.53 -14.26 -37.85
N ASP A 371 1.22 -13.99 -38.96
CA ASP A 371 0.70 -13.14 -40.05
C ASP A 371 -0.52 -13.76 -40.75
N LYS A 372 -0.76 -15.06 -40.56
CA LYS A 372 -1.89 -15.80 -41.15
C LYS A 372 -3.18 -15.70 -40.33
N LEU A 373 -3.13 -15.14 -39.12
CA LEU A 373 -4.28 -15.06 -38.23
C LEU A 373 -4.76 -13.61 -38.05
N PRO A 374 -6.09 -13.39 -37.90
CA PRO A 374 -6.61 -12.07 -37.62
C PRO A 374 -6.24 -11.63 -36.18
N PRO A 375 -6.05 -10.32 -35.96
CA PRO A 375 -5.77 -9.80 -34.63
C PRO A 375 -6.97 -9.99 -33.68
N GLY A 376 -6.68 -10.34 -32.43
CA GLY A 376 -7.66 -10.54 -31.37
C GLY A 376 -8.04 -9.23 -30.70
N GLY A 377 -9.15 -8.61 -31.12
CA GLY A 377 -9.61 -7.33 -30.58
C GLY A 377 -9.72 -7.28 -29.05
N SER A 378 -9.67 -6.07 -28.48
CA SER A 378 -9.53 -5.81 -27.03
C SER A 378 -10.70 -6.27 -26.15
N SER A 379 -11.87 -6.55 -26.71
CA SER A 379 -13.07 -6.95 -25.95
C SER A 379 -12.89 -8.28 -25.20
N HIS A 380 -12.04 -9.18 -25.71
CA HIS A 380 -11.85 -10.52 -25.17
C HIS A 380 -11.00 -10.60 -23.90
N TYR A 381 -10.31 -9.51 -23.53
CA TYR A 381 -9.36 -9.49 -22.41
C TYR A 381 -9.93 -8.84 -21.13
N ARG A 382 -11.26 -8.77 -20.98
CA ARG A 382 -11.88 -8.22 -19.77
C ARG A 382 -11.67 -9.16 -18.57
N THR A 383 -11.09 -8.61 -17.50
CA THR A 383 -10.86 -9.29 -16.23
C THR A 383 -11.93 -8.94 -15.20
N LEU A 384 -12.20 -9.86 -14.28
CA LEU A 384 -13.08 -9.58 -13.14
C LEU A 384 -12.37 -8.65 -12.14
N PHE A 385 -13.10 -7.65 -11.64
CA PHE A 385 -12.58 -6.71 -10.64
C PHE A 385 -11.97 -7.41 -9.42
N LEU A 386 -12.68 -8.38 -8.84
CA LEU A 386 -12.21 -9.07 -7.63
C LEU A 386 -10.89 -9.82 -7.84
N HIS A 387 -10.68 -10.37 -9.03
CA HIS A 387 -9.42 -11.03 -9.37
C HIS A 387 -8.27 -10.02 -9.43
N ASN A 388 -8.47 -8.88 -10.09
CA ASN A 388 -7.47 -7.82 -10.17
C ASN A 388 -7.20 -7.18 -8.81
N PHE A 389 -8.25 -6.97 -8.02
CA PHE A 389 -8.16 -6.46 -6.66
C PHE A 389 -7.31 -7.38 -5.78
N TRP A 390 -7.58 -8.69 -5.79
CA TRP A 390 -6.79 -9.65 -5.02
C TRP A 390 -5.34 -9.70 -5.50
N HIS A 391 -5.13 -9.83 -6.81
CA HIS A 391 -3.80 -9.90 -7.41
C HIS A 391 -2.94 -8.67 -7.08
N LEU A 392 -3.51 -7.46 -7.21
CA LEU A 392 -2.80 -6.23 -6.87
C LEU A 392 -2.49 -6.15 -5.37
N ASN A 393 -3.39 -6.55 -4.48
CA ASN A 393 -3.11 -6.55 -3.04
C ASN A 393 -2.01 -7.56 -2.67
N VAL A 394 -1.96 -8.72 -3.31
CA VAL A 394 -0.85 -9.68 -3.16
C VAL A 394 0.46 -9.10 -3.69
N ALA A 395 0.42 -8.40 -4.83
CA ALA A 395 1.60 -7.71 -5.37
C ALA A 395 2.11 -6.60 -4.44
N ILE A 396 1.20 -5.84 -3.82
CA ILE A 396 1.53 -4.84 -2.78
C ILE A 396 2.17 -5.51 -1.56
N TYR A 397 1.58 -6.60 -1.06
CA TYR A 397 2.08 -7.33 0.11
C TYR A 397 3.50 -7.87 -0.11
N THR A 398 3.72 -8.55 -1.23
CA THR A 398 5.02 -9.14 -1.57
C THR A 398 6.06 -8.07 -1.88
N SER A 399 5.69 -6.94 -2.51
CA SER A 399 6.59 -5.81 -2.70
C SER A 399 7.00 -5.17 -1.38
N ASN A 400 6.09 -5.06 -0.40
CA ASN A 400 6.43 -4.62 0.94
C ASN A 400 7.42 -5.58 1.63
N ASN A 401 7.22 -6.89 1.48
CA ASN A 401 8.14 -7.89 2.01
C ASN A 401 9.51 -7.90 1.30
N ALA A 402 9.60 -7.36 0.08
CA ALA A 402 10.86 -7.21 -0.65
C ALA A 402 11.66 -5.96 -0.26
N LEU A 403 11.07 -5.02 0.51
CA LEU A 403 11.73 -3.80 1.01
C LEU A 403 12.56 -4.08 2.28
N ILE A 404 13.27 -5.20 2.30
CA ILE A 404 14.22 -5.53 3.37
C ILE A 404 15.49 -4.71 3.11
N PRO A 405 15.97 -3.91 4.09
CA PRO A 405 17.21 -3.16 3.92
C PRO A 405 18.37 -4.13 3.73
N ASP A 406 19.19 -3.86 2.72
CA ASP A 406 20.44 -4.57 2.49
C ASP A 406 21.43 -4.23 3.64
N PRO A 407 21.89 -5.22 4.45
CA PRO A 407 22.78 -4.96 5.58
C PRO A 407 24.10 -4.31 5.18
N ASP A 408 24.54 -4.50 3.93
CA ASP A 408 25.81 -3.98 3.42
C ASP A 408 25.65 -2.55 2.87
N LYS A 409 24.42 -2.09 2.64
CA LYS A 409 24.11 -0.74 2.15
C LYS A 409 23.72 0.18 3.29
N LYS A 410 24.63 1.07 3.70
CA LYS A 410 24.31 2.14 4.66
C LYS A 410 23.38 3.17 4.05
N ASP A 411 22.10 3.10 4.40
CA ASP A 411 21.10 4.11 4.02
C ASP A 411 21.02 5.21 5.10
N ILE A 412 21.57 6.38 4.77
CA ILE A 412 21.67 7.57 5.64
C ILE A 412 20.31 8.14 6.07
N LEU A 413 19.21 7.78 5.42
CA LEU A 413 17.87 8.28 5.73
C LEU A 413 17.07 7.36 6.67
N THR A 414 17.53 6.13 6.87
CA THR A 414 16.80 5.14 7.65
C THR A 414 17.00 5.34 9.15
N SER A 415 15.96 5.09 9.94
CA SER A 415 16.00 5.29 11.39
C SER A 415 15.37 4.10 12.10
N HIS A 416 15.95 3.72 13.24
CA HIS A 416 15.48 2.57 14.02
C HIS A 416 14.30 2.99 14.92
N PRO A 417 13.26 2.16 15.11
CA PRO A 417 12.11 2.51 15.93
C PRO A 417 12.44 2.92 17.37
N LEU A 418 13.48 2.32 17.99
CA LEU A 418 13.96 2.72 19.34
C LEU A 418 14.44 4.17 19.43
N GLN A 419 14.85 4.78 18.31
CA GLN A 419 15.40 6.14 18.28
C GLN A 419 14.29 7.21 18.30
N TRP A 420 13.05 6.86 17.95
CA TRP A 420 11.96 7.85 17.81
C TRP A 420 11.46 8.41 19.14
N PRO A 421 11.23 7.60 20.20
CA PRO A 421 10.78 8.13 21.49
C PRO A 421 11.85 8.95 22.23
N LEU A 422 13.13 8.69 21.95
CA LEU A 422 14.28 9.37 22.55
C LEU A 422 14.86 10.48 21.66
N LEU A 423 14.28 10.69 20.47
CA LEU A 423 14.69 11.75 19.55
C LEU A 423 16.18 11.74 19.18
N GLN A 424 16.75 10.55 19.06
CA GLN A 424 18.18 10.39 18.74
C GLN A 424 18.48 10.72 17.27
N VAL A 425 17.47 10.69 16.39
CA VAL A 425 17.63 10.89 14.94
C VAL A 425 16.45 11.69 14.37
N GLY A 426 16.76 12.73 13.59
CA GLY A 426 15.81 13.44 12.72
C GLY A 426 16.05 13.14 11.23
N ILE A 427 15.15 13.55 10.34
CA ILE A 427 15.25 13.26 8.89
C ILE A 427 15.39 14.55 8.07
N GLN A 428 16.32 14.56 7.13
CA GLN A 428 16.46 15.59 6.11
C GLN A 428 15.49 15.32 4.95
N ILE A 429 14.64 16.29 4.59
CA ILE A 429 13.59 16.10 3.55
C ILE A 429 14.07 16.60 2.17
N CYS A 430 14.93 17.62 2.14
CA CYS A 430 15.45 18.24 0.91
C CYS A 430 16.98 18.23 0.90
N GLY A 431 17.58 18.50 -0.26
CA GLY A 431 19.03 18.61 -0.40
C GLY A 431 19.60 19.78 0.41
N TRP A 432 20.77 19.59 1.03
CA TRP A 432 21.43 20.56 1.91
C TRP A 432 22.46 21.41 1.15
N ASP A 433 22.05 22.01 0.03
CA ASP A 433 22.87 22.99 -0.69
C ASP A 433 22.62 24.40 -0.15
N ASP A 434 23.61 25.28 -0.20
CA ASP A 434 23.54 26.64 0.38
C ASP A 434 22.55 27.56 -0.34
N LYS A 435 22.15 27.21 -1.57
CA LYS A 435 21.16 27.94 -2.37
C LYS A 435 19.76 27.32 -2.32
N ALA A 436 19.62 26.14 -1.73
CA ALA A 436 18.35 25.43 -1.64
C ALA A 436 17.70 25.68 -0.29
N ILE A 437 16.38 25.83 -0.31
CA ILE A 437 15.54 25.85 0.87
C ILE A 437 15.62 24.48 1.58
N LYS A 438 15.90 24.50 2.88
CA LYS A 438 16.17 23.30 3.68
C LYS A 438 15.00 23.02 4.64
N TYR A 439 14.65 21.74 4.77
CA TYR A 439 13.65 21.27 5.73
C TYR A 439 14.20 20.07 6.51
N TYR A 440 14.04 20.10 7.83
CA TYR A 440 14.47 19.03 8.73
C TYR A 440 13.31 18.62 9.64
N LEU A 441 13.14 17.32 9.83
CA LEU A 441 12.01 16.75 10.54
C LEU A 441 12.46 16.28 11.92
N LEU A 442 11.95 16.94 12.96
CA LEU A 442 12.26 16.64 14.36
C LEU A 442 10.99 16.72 15.22
N ILE A 443 10.81 15.75 16.14
CA ILE A 443 9.70 15.69 17.10
C ILE A 443 10.06 16.50 18.36
N ASN A 444 9.08 17.09 19.03
CA ASN A 444 9.29 17.79 20.31
C ASN A 444 9.64 16.80 21.46
N PRO A 445 10.75 16.99 22.21
CA PRO A 445 11.30 16.03 23.16
C PRO A 445 10.54 15.79 24.48
N ILE A 446 9.45 16.51 24.77
CA ILE A 446 8.87 16.54 26.14
C ILE A 446 7.73 15.50 26.38
N VAL A 447 7.44 14.61 25.43
CA VAL A 447 6.22 13.78 25.52
C VAL A 447 6.50 12.35 26.01
N CYS A 448 6.14 12.00 27.26
CA CYS A 448 6.09 10.60 27.70
C CYS A 448 5.05 10.20 28.78
N LYS A 449 4.34 9.11 28.43
CA LYS A 449 3.74 8.00 29.21
C LYS A 449 2.73 8.26 30.34
N ILE A 450 1.48 7.83 30.10
CA ILE A 450 0.81 6.59 30.58
C ILE A 450 -0.52 6.44 29.82
N CYS A 451 -0.46 5.66 28.72
CA CYS A 451 -1.57 4.92 28.10
C CYS A 451 -0.95 3.94 27.09
N LEU A 452 -0.28 2.95 27.69
CA LEU A 452 0.70 2.06 27.08
C LEU A 452 0.13 1.30 25.88
N ILE A 453 -1.12 0.84 25.94
CA ILE A 453 -1.71 -0.06 24.93
C ILE A 453 -1.94 0.66 23.59
N ARG A 454 -2.41 1.91 23.58
CA ARG A 454 -2.72 2.65 22.34
C ARG A 454 -1.46 3.06 21.57
N TRP A 455 -0.43 3.46 22.31
CA TRP A 455 0.91 3.72 21.78
C TRP A 455 1.57 2.43 21.28
N LEU A 456 1.51 1.36 22.08
CA LEU A 456 2.11 0.07 21.75
C LEU A 456 1.48 -0.55 20.50
N LEU A 457 0.17 -0.42 20.26
CA LEU A 457 -0.45 -0.91 19.01
C LEU A 457 0.03 -0.18 17.74
N HIS A 458 0.35 1.11 17.84
CA HIS A 458 0.84 1.89 16.69
C HIS A 458 2.36 1.87 16.57
N PHE A 459 3.08 1.50 17.63
CA PHE A 459 4.55 1.55 17.68
C PHE A 459 5.21 0.16 17.66
N MET A 460 4.63 -0.83 18.35
CA MET A 460 5.17 -2.20 18.46
C MET A 460 5.33 -2.93 17.11
N PRO A 461 4.40 -2.82 16.14
CA PRO A 461 4.54 -3.50 14.86
C PRO A 461 5.82 -3.11 14.11
N PHE A 462 6.32 -1.88 14.28
CA PHE A 462 7.55 -1.43 13.62
C PHE A 462 8.81 -2.14 14.11
N PHE A 463 8.82 -2.79 15.29
CA PHE A 463 9.93 -3.65 15.72
C PHE A 463 9.91 -5.04 15.08
N ILE A 464 8.74 -5.49 14.64
CA ILE A 464 8.53 -6.81 14.05
C ILE A 464 8.68 -6.73 12.52
N MET A 465 8.39 -5.56 11.94
CA MET A 465 8.54 -5.31 10.52
C MET A 465 10.03 -5.23 10.14
N GLY A 466 10.52 -6.23 9.41
CA GLY A 466 11.87 -6.24 8.81
C GLY A 466 12.02 -5.34 7.57
N CYS A 467 11.17 -4.32 7.45
CA CYS A 467 11.13 -3.40 6.31
C CYS A 467 11.75 -2.05 6.70
N VAL A 468 12.14 -1.26 5.71
CA VAL A 468 12.70 0.08 5.95
C VAL A 468 11.70 1.00 6.70
N THR A 469 12.14 1.58 7.82
CA THR A 469 11.35 2.51 8.64
C THR A 469 11.95 3.91 8.71
N TYR A 470 11.06 4.90 8.78
CA TYR A 470 11.40 6.33 8.82
C TYR A 470 10.62 7.02 9.93
N LEU A 471 11.15 8.14 10.46
CA LEU A 471 10.56 8.95 11.53
C LEU A 471 9.07 9.29 11.31
N HIS A 472 8.65 9.53 10.06
CA HIS A 472 7.26 9.89 9.77
C HIS A 472 6.25 8.78 10.07
N HIS A 473 6.69 7.53 10.20
CA HIS A 473 5.85 6.42 10.65
C HIS A 473 5.41 6.58 12.11
N TYR A 474 6.17 7.32 12.93
CA TYR A 474 5.85 7.56 14.33
C TYR A 474 4.74 8.59 14.54
N PHE A 475 4.39 9.40 13.54
CA PHE A 475 3.50 10.55 13.73
C PHE A 475 2.09 10.18 14.18
N SER A 476 1.53 9.08 13.67
CA SER A 476 0.25 8.58 14.18
C SER A 476 0.35 8.15 15.65
N ALA A 477 1.46 7.53 16.06
CA ALA A 477 1.70 7.14 17.45
C ALA A 477 1.96 8.36 18.35
N LEU A 478 2.64 9.39 17.83
CA LEU A 478 2.93 10.63 18.53
C LEU A 478 1.64 11.34 18.97
N TYR A 479 0.60 11.36 18.14
CA TYR A 479 -0.68 11.96 18.52
C TYR A 479 -1.26 11.34 19.79
N PHE A 480 -1.29 10.01 19.86
CA PHE A 480 -1.73 9.32 21.07
C PHE A 480 -0.83 9.70 22.26
N SER A 481 0.49 9.72 22.09
CA SER A 481 1.43 10.14 23.14
C SER A 481 1.15 11.55 23.67
N ILE A 482 0.80 12.50 22.80
CA ILE A 482 0.48 13.89 23.20
C ILE A 482 -0.75 13.93 24.11
N LEU A 483 -1.84 13.26 23.71
CA LEU A 483 -3.05 13.17 24.54
C LEU A 483 -2.74 12.52 25.90
N MET A 484 -1.85 11.53 25.93
CA MET A 484 -1.45 10.87 27.17
C MET A 484 -0.61 11.76 28.07
N CYS A 485 0.31 12.54 27.51
CA CYS A 485 1.11 13.47 28.30
C CYS A 485 0.22 14.49 29.01
N ALA A 486 -0.76 15.04 28.29
CA ALA A 486 -1.75 15.95 28.87
C ALA A 486 -2.58 15.28 29.99
N PHE A 487 -3.10 14.08 29.74
CA PHE A 487 -3.89 13.33 30.72
C PHE A 487 -3.09 13.00 32.00
N VAL A 488 -1.85 12.51 31.85
CA VAL A 488 -1.02 12.13 32.99
C VAL A 488 -0.61 13.32 33.82
N LEU A 489 -0.22 14.43 33.18
CA LEU A 489 0.11 15.65 33.91
C LEU A 489 -1.09 16.17 34.71
N ASP A 490 -2.28 16.09 34.13
CA ASP A 490 -3.52 16.46 34.80
C ASP A 490 -3.87 15.54 35.97
N HIS A 491 -3.69 14.23 35.78
CA HIS A 491 -3.93 13.23 36.81
C HIS A 491 -2.96 13.38 38.00
N LEU A 492 -1.66 13.56 37.72
CA LEU A 492 -0.63 13.76 38.76
C LEU A 492 -0.83 15.08 39.53
N THR A 493 -1.35 16.11 38.87
CA THR A 493 -1.64 17.40 39.51
C THR A 493 -3.04 17.49 40.12
N SER A 494 -3.87 16.45 39.97
CA SER A 494 -5.26 16.44 40.47
C SER A 494 -5.35 16.53 42.00
N SER A 495 -4.36 16.00 42.72
CA SER A 495 -4.29 16.03 44.19
C SER A 495 -3.56 17.26 44.73
N CYS A 496 -3.03 18.12 43.87
CA CYS A 496 -2.25 19.31 44.25
C CYS A 496 -3.14 20.55 44.42
N ASN A 497 -2.63 21.55 45.14
CA ASN A 497 -3.28 22.85 45.25
C ASN A 497 -3.44 23.51 43.87
N GLN A 498 -4.53 24.27 43.70
CA GLN A 498 -4.85 24.96 42.44
C GLN A 498 -3.71 25.86 41.94
N ILE A 499 -3.01 26.56 42.85
CA ILE A 499 -1.85 27.40 42.54
C ILE A 499 -0.72 26.54 41.96
N THR A 500 -0.38 25.43 42.60
CA THR A 500 0.65 24.49 42.13
C THR A 500 0.29 23.93 40.77
N LYS A 501 -0.98 23.56 40.55
CA LYS A 501 -1.47 23.10 39.25
C LYS A 501 -1.29 24.16 38.16
N HIS A 502 -1.68 25.41 38.42
CA HIS A 502 -1.47 26.52 37.47
C HIS A 502 0.01 26.76 37.18
N ILE A 503 0.90 26.67 38.17
CA ILE A 503 2.35 26.83 37.99
C ILE A 503 2.90 25.70 37.11
N VAL A 504 2.56 24.44 37.40
CA VAL A 504 3.05 23.28 36.63
C VAL A 504 2.59 23.37 35.17
N PHE A 505 1.31 23.65 34.93
CA PHE A 505 0.80 23.83 33.58
C PHE A 505 1.39 25.07 32.89
N GLY A 506 1.54 26.18 33.60
CA GLY A 506 2.19 27.39 33.08
C GLY A 506 3.63 27.16 32.62
N ILE A 507 4.41 26.43 33.42
CA ILE A 507 5.78 26.01 33.05
C ILE A 507 5.74 25.10 31.82
N SER A 508 4.81 24.14 31.76
CA SER A 508 4.68 23.25 30.61
C SER A 508 4.31 24.00 29.32
N TYR A 509 3.40 24.97 29.38
CA TYR A 509 3.04 25.82 28.24
C TYR A 509 4.24 26.62 27.75
N LEU A 510 4.93 27.27 28.69
CA LEU A 510 6.11 28.07 28.39
C LEU A 510 7.20 27.20 27.76
N ALA A 511 7.44 26.00 28.29
CA ALA A 511 8.42 25.06 27.73
C ALA A 511 8.09 24.68 26.29
N VAL A 512 6.83 24.34 25.99
CA VAL A 512 6.40 23.99 24.62
C VAL A 512 6.58 25.18 23.67
N ILE A 513 6.19 26.38 24.09
CA ILE A 513 6.32 27.61 23.29
C ILE A 513 7.79 27.95 23.05
N LEU A 514 8.64 27.88 24.07
CA LEU A 514 10.07 28.19 23.95
C LEU A 514 10.80 27.18 23.05
N VAL A 515 10.53 25.88 23.21
CA VAL A 515 11.11 24.83 22.36
C VAL A 515 10.65 25.03 20.92
N PHE A 516 9.37 25.30 20.69
CA PHE A 516 8.88 25.59 19.35
C PHE A 516 9.55 26.84 18.77
N TRP A 517 9.59 27.94 19.51
CA TRP A 517 10.19 29.19 19.04
C TRP A 517 11.67 29.03 18.69
N TYR A 518 12.41 28.23 19.47
CA TYR A 518 13.80 27.89 19.20
C TYR A 518 13.98 27.04 17.94
N PHE A 519 13.08 26.09 17.68
CA PHE A 519 13.14 25.20 16.50
C PHE A 519 12.25 25.64 15.33
N LYS A 520 11.61 26.82 15.40
CA LYS A 520 10.60 27.25 14.42
C LYS A 520 11.15 27.32 12.99
N ASP A 521 12.41 27.72 12.83
CA ASP A 521 13.03 27.89 11.52
C ASP A 521 13.26 26.54 10.82
N ILE A 522 13.34 25.45 11.59
CA ILE A 522 13.39 24.10 11.03
C ILE A 522 12.06 23.71 10.35
N ALA A 523 10.94 24.23 10.86
CA ALA A 523 9.60 23.94 10.37
C ALA A 523 9.11 24.96 9.31
N PHE A 524 9.38 26.25 9.52
CA PHE A 524 8.88 27.37 8.70
C PHE A 524 9.81 27.84 7.60
N GLU A 525 10.74 26.99 7.18
CA GLU A 525 11.72 27.33 6.15
C GLU A 525 12.81 28.29 6.66
N PHE A 526 14.03 28.11 6.16
CA PHE A 526 15.13 29.03 6.40
C PHE A 526 16.07 29.11 5.19
N ASP A 527 16.56 30.31 4.95
CA ASP A 527 17.26 30.75 3.75
C ASP A 527 18.71 31.19 4.04
N TYR A 528 19.21 30.94 5.26
CA TYR A 528 20.58 31.18 5.69
C TYR A 528 21.45 29.91 5.74
N PRO A 529 22.80 30.04 5.81
CA PRO A 529 23.72 28.89 5.81
C PRO A 529 23.48 27.91 6.95
N SER A 530 23.68 26.60 6.70
CA SER A 530 23.42 25.53 7.67
C SER A 530 24.34 25.59 8.91
N ILE A 531 25.48 26.28 8.80
CA ILE A 531 26.44 26.49 9.89
C ILE A 531 25.78 27.23 11.07
N GLU A 532 24.83 28.13 10.80
CA GLU A 532 24.12 28.88 11.83
C GLU A 532 23.17 28.01 12.66
N LEU A 533 22.75 26.86 12.13
CA LEU A 533 21.92 25.88 12.86
C LEU A 533 22.74 24.93 13.74
N LYS A 534 24.06 24.95 13.66
CA LYS A 534 24.93 24.05 14.44
C LYS A 534 24.70 24.20 15.96
N GLY A 535 24.37 25.40 16.42
CA GLY A 535 24.02 25.66 17.82
C GLY A 535 22.71 25.01 18.30
N ARG A 536 21.85 24.57 17.36
CA ARG A 536 20.57 23.89 17.66
C ARG A 536 20.69 22.36 17.71
N GLN A 537 21.87 21.81 17.45
CA GLN A 537 22.13 20.38 17.52
C GLN A 537 22.40 19.96 18.98
N TRP A 538 21.34 19.60 19.71
CA TRP A 538 21.44 19.17 21.11
C TRP A 538 21.91 17.72 21.28
N VAL A 539 21.71 16.88 20.25
CA VAL A 539 22.10 15.47 20.25
C VAL A 539 23.06 15.22 19.08
N SER A 540 24.21 14.61 19.36
CA SER A 540 25.12 14.11 18.33
C SER A 540 24.62 12.75 17.87
N SER A 541 24.08 12.68 16.65
CA SER A 541 23.67 11.43 16.00
C SER A 541 24.73 10.89 15.07
#